data_AF-A0A6J6KUS7-F1
#
_entry.id   AF-A0A6J6KUS7-F1
#
_cell.length_a   1.000
_cell.length_b   1.000
_cell.length_c   1.000
_cell.angle_alpha   90.00
_cell.angle_beta   90.00
_cell.angle_gamma   90.00
#
_symmetry.space_group_name_H-M   'P 1'
#
loop_
_entity.id
_entity.type
_entity.pdbx_description
1 polymer ?
#
loop_
_entity_poly.entity_id
_entity_poly.type
_entity_poly.pdbx_seq_one_letter_code
_entity_poly.pdbx_strand_id
1 'polypeptide(L)'
;MLVPALVAANMTLHLMGVGLVVLGLVLLVATIVLWRGAVEDPVVLAPLEVMADRRFARAGEKERSLILNSARPEDSELVDVSSDAVALFREPLSEPVRPWRDPFPHDDDAVDIVPMAPPVIDPLLQNNRKDR
;
A
#
# COMPACT_ATOMS: atom_id res chain seq x y z
N MET A 1 68.08 6.76 0.52
CA MET A 1 66.85 5.95 0.71
C MET A 1 65.55 6.68 0.31
N LEU A 2 65.58 7.97 -0.04
CA LEU A 2 64.36 8.76 -0.36
C LEU A 2 63.70 8.44 -1.71
N VAL A 3 64.50 8.17 -2.75
CA VAL A 3 64.02 7.89 -4.12
C VAL A 3 63.14 6.63 -4.20
N PRO A 4 63.54 5.44 -3.67
CA PRO A 4 62.69 4.25 -3.73
C PRO A 4 61.39 4.40 -2.90
N ALA A 5 61.43 5.13 -1.79
CA ALA A 5 60.24 5.41 -0.99
C ALA A 5 59.22 6.30 -1.73
N LEU A 6 59.71 7.28 -2.48
CA LEU A 6 58.86 8.17 -3.29
C LEU A 6 58.19 7.43 -4.45
N VAL A 7 58.92 6.54 -5.13
CA VAL A 7 58.38 5.70 -6.21
C VAL A 7 57.33 4.74 -5.67
N ALA A 8 57.59 4.10 -4.52
CA ALA A 8 56.62 3.22 -3.86
C ALA A 8 55.33 3.98 -3.50
N ALA A 9 55.43 5.16 -2.88
CA ALA A 9 54.28 5.97 -2.51
C ALA A 9 53.42 6.38 -3.71
N ASN A 10 54.04 6.71 -4.84
CA ASN A 10 53.32 7.09 -6.05
C ASN A 10 52.56 5.91 -6.65
N MET A 11 53.15 4.70 -6.66
CA MET A 11 52.44 3.48 -7.08
C MET A 11 51.22 3.18 -6.19
N THR A 12 51.34 3.34 -4.88
CA THR A 12 50.21 3.07 -3.96
C THR A 12 49.04 4.02 -4.20
N LEU A 13 49.32 5.29 -4.46
CA LEU A 13 48.29 6.29 -4.77
C LEU A 13 47.54 5.97 -6.07
N HIS A 14 48.26 5.55 -7.12
CA HIS A 14 47.63 5.17 -8.38
C HIS A 14 46.77 3.91 -8.22
N LEU A 15 47.25 2.92 -7.45
CA LEU A 15 46.49 1.70 -7.14
C LEU A 15 45.20 2.00 -6.37
N MET A 16 45.27 2.87 -5.36
CA MET A 16 44.09 3.30 -4.60
C MET A 16 43.12 4.11 -5.46
N GLY A 17 43.64 5.02 -6.30
CA GLY A 17 42.82 5.81 -7.21
C GLY A 17 42.06 4.94 -8.21
N VAL A 18 42.75 4.03 -8.89
CA VAL A 18 42.12 3.08 -9.84
C VAL A 18 41.14 2.16 -9.11
N GLY A 19 41.50 1.65 -7.93
CA GLY A 19 40.62 0.83 -7.11
C GLY A 19 39.32 1.54 -6.73
N LEU A 20 39.39 2.82 -6.35
CA LEU A 20 38.22 3.61 -5.99
C LEU A 20 37.31 3.86 -7.20
N VAL A 21 37.89 4.13 -8.36
CA VAL A 21 37.13 4.31 -9.61
C VAL A 21 36.41 3.02 -10.01
N VAL A 22 37.09 1.88 -9.95
CA VAL A 22 36.48 0.57 -10.25
C VAL A 22 35.37 0.25 -9.25
N LEU A 23 35.60 0.48 -7.95
CA LEU A 23 34.60 0.27 -6.91
C LEU A 23 33.36 1.14 -7.16
N GLY A 24 33.55 2.42 -7.49
CA GLY A 24 32.45 3.33 -7.85
C GLY A 24 31.67 2.84 -9.07
N LEU A 25 32.34 2.33 -10.09
CA LEU A 25 31.69 1.79 -11.29
C LEU A 25 30.85 0.55 -10.97
N VAL A 26 31.37 -0.36 -10.15
CA VAL A 26 30.65 -1.55 -9.68
C VAL A 26 29.41 -1.14 -8.89
N LEU A 27 29.55 -0.19 -7.97
CA LEU A 27 28.44 0.30 -7.14
C LEU A 27 27.36 0.99 -7.99
N LEU A 28 27.77 1.76 -9.00
CA LEU A 28 26.86 2.40 -9.95
C LEU A 28 26.02 1.35 -10.70
N VAL A 29 26.67 0.34 -11.28
CA VAL A 29 26.00 -0.74 -12.01
C VAL A 29 25.04 -1.51 -11.08
N ALA A 30 25.50 -1.87 -9.88
CA ALA A 30 24.66 -2.55 -8.91
C ALA A 30 23.41 -1.73 -8.53
N THR A 31 23.57 -0.42 -8.35
CA THR A 31 22.46 0.49 -8.07
C THR A 31 21.46 0.52 -9.22
N ILE A 32 21.94 0.62 -10.47
CA ILE A 32 21.06 0.60 -11.66
C ILE A 32 20.29 -0.73 -11.75
N VAL A 33 20.96 -1.86 -11.51
CA VAL A 33 20.32 -3.18 -11.52
C VAL A 33 19.24 -3.28 -10.45
N LEU A 34 19.53 -2.80 -9.24
CA LEU A 34 18.58 -2.79 -8.14
C LEU A 34 17.36 -1.92 -8.46
N TRP A 35 17.57 -0.76 -9.07
CA TRP A 35 16.48 0.12 -9.50
C TRP A 35 15.63 -0.50 -10.60
N ARG A 36 16.23 -1.26 -11.52
CA ARG A 36 15.46 -1.99 -12.53
C ARG A 36 14.59 -3.09 -11.94
N GLY A 37 15.04 -3.75 -10.87
CA GLY A 37 14.27 -4.81 -10.20
C GLY A 37 13.22 -4.29 -9.20
N ALA A 38 13.39 -3.06 -8.70
CA ALA A 38 12.49 -2.49 -7.69
C ALA A 38 11.17 -1.92 -8.27
N VAL A 39 10.96 -1.96 -9.59
CA VAL A 39 9.83 -1.30 -10.29
C VAL A 39 8.83 -2.31 -10.88
N GLU A 40 8.87 -3.59 -10.46
CA GLU A 40 7.76 -4.48 -10.76
C GLU A 40 6.63 -4.20 -9.77
N ASP A 41 5.77 -3.22 -10.09
CA ASP A 41 4.54 -3.00 -9.36
C ASP A 41 3.75 -4.32 -9.34
N PRO A 42 3.41 -4.85 -8.15
CA PRO A 42 2.73 -6.12 -8.06
C PRO A 42 1.37 -5.99 -8.76
N VAL A 43 1.14 -6.87 -9.74
CA VAL A 43 -0.10 -6.92 -10.56
C VAL A 43 -1.38 -6.96 -9.72
N VAL A 44 -1.27 -7.40 -8.46
CA VAL A 44 -2.35 -7.43 -7.46
C VAL A 44 -2.82 -6.02 -7.05
N LEU A 45 -2.00 -4.97 -7.19
CA LEU A 45 -2.38 -3.59 -6.89
C LEU A 45 -3.08 -2.88 -8.05
N ALA A 46 -3.01 -3.42 -9.27
CA ALA A 46 -3.62 -2.80 -10.44
C ALA A 46 -5.15 -2.54 -10.28
N PRO A 47 -5.95 -3.45 -9.69
CA PRO A 47 -7.34 -3.15 -9.37
C PRO A 47 -7.52 -2.00 -8.38
N LEU A 48 -6.61 -1.84 -7.41
CA LEU A 48 -6.67 -0.77 -6.41
C LEU A 48 -6.36 0.61 -7.02
N GLU A 49 -5.42 0.65 -7.97
CA GLU A 49 -5.13 1.87 -8.74
C GLU A 49 -6.36 2.33 -9.53
N VAL A 50 -7.03 1.38 -10.16
CA VAL A 50 -8.25 1.63 -10.94
C VAL A 50 -9.42 2.06 -10.04
N MET A 51 -9.46 1.62 -8.78
CA MET A 51 -10.45 2.12 -7.80
C MET A 51 -10.21 3.57 -7.39
N ALA A 52 -8.96 4.06 -7.40
CA ALA A 52 -8.62 5.44 -7.08
C ALA A 52 -9.01 6.43 -8.20
N ASP A 53 -9.30 5.93 -9.40
CA ASP A 53 -9.60 6.76 -10.56
C ASP A 53 -11.00 7.40 -10.51
N ARG A 54 -11.06 8.64 -11.00
CA ARG A 54 -12.33 9.40 -11.12
C ARG A 54 -13.36 8.70 -12.02
N ARG A 55 -12.90 7.90 -12.98
CA ARG A 55 -13.75 7.11 -13.88
C ARG A 55 -14.49 6.02 -13.12
N PHE A 56 -13.79 5.31 -12.23
CA PHE A 56 -14.39 4.28 -11.39
C PHE A 56 -15.39 4.87 -10.38
N ALA A 57 -15.04 6.01 -9.77
CA ALA A 57 -15.94 6.71 -8.85
C ALA A 57 -17.29 7.09 -9.50
N ARG A 58 -17.28 7.48 -10.78
CA ARG A 58 -18.50 7.87 -11.53
C ARG A 58 -19.22 6.70 -12.21
N ALA A 59 -18.54 5.58 -12.42
CA ALA A 59 -19.11 4.40 -13.09
C ALA A 59 -20.23 3.77 -12.23
N GLY A 60 -21.24 3.21 -12.91
CA GLY A 60 -22.30 2.43 -12.26
C GLY A 60 -21.82 1.03 -11.85
N GLU A 61 -22.60 0.31 -11.04
CA GLU A 61 -22.21 -0.97 -10.45
C GLU A 61 -21.72 -2.01 -11.47
N LYS A 62 -22.47 -2.18 -12.57
CA LYS A 62 -22.08 -3.09 -13.66
C LYS A 62 -20.80 -2.63 -14.36
N GLU A 63 -20.66 -1.33 -14.58
CA GLU A 63 -19.49 -0.76 -15.25
C GLU A 63 -18.23 -0.85 -14.38
N ARG A 64 -18.36 -0.68 -13.06
CA ARG A 64 -17.28 -0.88 -12.08
C ARG A 64 -16.75 -2.31 -12.09
N SER A 65 -17.63 -3.32 -12.13
CA SER A 65 -17.20 -4.72 -12.21
C SER A 65 -16.39 -5.04 -13.47
N LEU A 66 -16.81 -4.49 -14.62
CA LEU A 66 -16.09 -4.63 -15.89
C LEU A 66 -14.71 -3.97 -15.85
N ILE A 67 -14.65 -2.75 -15.28
CA ILE A 67 -13.41 -2.00 -15.09
C ILE A 67 -12.44 -2.78 -14.19
N LEU A 68 -12.92 -3.35 -13.08
CA LEU A 68 -12.07 -4.15 -12.17
C LEU A 68 -11.58 -5.44 -12.82
N ASN A 69 -12.45 -6.15 -13.56
CA ASN A 69 -12.07 -7.39 -14.24
C ASN A 69 -11.08 -7.14 -15.37
N SER A 70 -11.07 -5.94 -15.98
CA SER A 70 -10.09 -5.58 -17.01
C SER A 70 -8.67 -5.34 -16.47
N ALA A 71 -8.53 -5.04 -15.17
CA ALA A 71 -7.25 -4.78 -14.52
C ALA A 71 -6.72 -5.98 -13.72
N ARG A 72 -7.47 -7.09 -13.69
CA ARG A 72 -7.11 -8.32 -12.97
C ARG A 72 -6.22 -9.21 -13.83
N PRO A 73 -5.29 -9.97 -13.22
CA PRO A 73 -4.56 -11.02 -13.92
C PRO A 73 -5.50 -12.17 -14.32
N GLU A 74 -5.20 -12.86 -15.43
CA GLU A 74 -6.11 -13.85 -16.05
C GLU A 74 -6.43 -15.05 -15.14
N ASP A 75 -5.58 -15.34 -14.15
CA ASP A 75 -5.76 -16.45 -13.21
C ASP A 75 -6.63 -16.10 -11.99
N SER A 76 -7.19 -14.89 -11.92
CA SER A 76 -7.94 -14.43 -10.74
C SER A 76 -9.45 -14.52 -10.90
N GLU A 77 -10.14 -14.80 -9.79
CA GLU A 77 -11.60 -14.91 -9.76
C GLU A 77 -12.27 -13.59 -10.19
N LEU A 78 -13.18 -13.68 -11.15
CA LEU A 78 -13.89 -12.52 -11.70
C LEU A 78 -14.86 -11.97 -10.67
N VAL A 79 -14.93 -10.64 -10.55
CA VAL A 79 -16.02 -10.00 -9.79
C VAL A 79 -17.28 -10.08 -10.64
N ASP A 80 -18.21 -10.93 -10.21
CA ASP A 80 -19.58 -10.93 -10.70
C ASP A 80 -20.42 -10.00 -9.83
N VAL A 81 -21.38 -9.32 -10.46
CA VAL A 81 -22.34 -8.41 -9.79
C VAL A 81 -23.43 -9.23 -9.05
N SER A 82 -23.29 -10.56 -9.02
CA SER A 82 -24.33 -11.49 -8.61
C SER A 82 -24.31 -11.80 -7.10
N SER A 83 -25.43 -11.44 -6.46
CA SER A 83 -26.05 -12.04 -5.26
C SER A 83 -25.48 -11.82 -3.85
N ASP A 84 -24.20 -11.50 -3.64
CA ASP A 84 -23.66 -11.40 -2.27
C ASP A 84 -24.02 -10.11 -1.52
N ALA A 85 -24.55 -9.10 -2.21
CA ALA A 85 -25.08 -7.90 -1.56
C ALA A 85 -26.17 -8.25 -0.52
N VAL A 86 -26.95 -9.31 -0.76
CA VAL A 86 -27.99 -9.78 0.17
C VAL A 86 -27.38 -10.42 1.43
N ALA A 87 -26.19 -11.01 1.32
CA ALA A 87 -25.50 -11.62 2.46
C ALA A 87 -24.90 -10.58 3.42
N LEU A 88 -24.43 -9.43 2.91
CA LEU A 88 -23.83 -8.35 3.72
C LEU A 88 -24.83 -7.53 4.54
N PHE A 89 -26.13 -7.57 4.22
CA PHE A 89 -27.17 -6.93 5.04
C PHE A 89 -27.63 -7.81 6.21
N ARG A 90 -27.18 -9.06 6.28
CA ARG A 90 -27.43 -9.92 7.42
C ARG A 90 -26.24 -9.79 8.35
N GLU A 91 -26.42 -9.12 9.48
CA GLU A 91 -25.46 -9.22 10.58
C GLU A 91 -25.21 -10.71 10.84
N PRO A 92 -23.96 -11.19 10.72
CA PRO A 92 -23.66 -12.57 11.06
C PRO A 92 -24.02 -12.76 12.53
N LEU A 93 -24.65 -13.90 12.85
CA LEU A 93 -25.11 -14.23 14.22
C LEU A 93 -23.99 -14.19 15.27
N SER A 94 -22.73 -14.18 14.82
CA SER A 94 -21.53 -14.05 15.65
C SER A 94 -20.36 -13.61 14.77
N GLU A 95 -19.36 -12.97 15.39
CA GLU A 95 -18.09 -12.72 14.72
C GLU A 95 -17.48 -14.03 14.19
N PRO A 96 -16.85 -14.01 12.99
CA PRO A 96 -16.14 -15.17 12.48
C PRO A 96 -14.99 -15.55 13.44
N VAL A 97 -14.86 -16.85 13.73
CA VAL A 97 -13.78 -17.37 14.56
C VAL A 97 -12.44 -17.03 13.90
N ARG A 98 -11.62 -16.20 14.56
CA ARG A 98 -10.32 -15.79 14.04
C ARG A 98 -9.39 -17.01 13.96
N PRO A 99 -8.81 -17.33 12.79
CA PRO A 99 -7.95 -18.52 12.64
C PRO A 99 -6.57 -18.37 13.31
N TRP A 100 -6.20 -17.15 13.71
CA TRP A 100 -5.04 -16.88 14.54
C TRP A 100 -5.49 -16.36 15.92
N ARG A 101 -4.74 -16.73 16.95
CA ARG A 101 -4.93 -16.20 18.30
C ARG A 101 -4.19 -14.88 18.40
N ASP A 102 -4.93 -13.81 18.62
CA ASP A 102 -4.37 -12.49 18.85
C ASP A 102 -3.56 -12.48 20.16
N PRO A 103 -2.25 -12.16 20.14
CA PRO A 103 -1.46 -12.02 21.36
C PRO A 103 -1.90 -10.84 22.22
N PHE A 104 -2.56 -9.84 21.61
CA PHE A 104 -3.05 -8.64 22.27
C PHE A 104 -4.58 -8.64 22.18
N PRO A 105 -5.28 -9.09 23.24
CA PRO A 105 -6.73 -9.09 23.23
C PRO A 105 -7.24 -7.65 23.17
N HIS A 106 -7.88 -7.31 22.04
CA HIS A 106 -8.56 -6.04 21.80
C HIS A 106 -9.99 -6.01 22.37
N ASP A 107 -10.25 -6.82 23.40
CA ASP A 107 -11.57 -6.95 24.03
C ASP A 107 -12.00 -5.65 24.74
N ASP A 108 -11.04 -4.74 24.98
CA ASP A 108 -11.20 -3.41 25.55
C ASP A 108 -11.45 -2.30 24.51
N ASP A 109 -11.27 -2.58 23.22
CA ASP A 109 -11.57 -1.66 22.11
C ASP A 109 -13.06 -1.63 21.74
N ALA A 110 -13.88 -2.48 22.37
CA ALA A 110 -15.32 -2.40 22.27
C ALA A 110 -15.79 -1.09 22.91
N VAL A 111 -16.10 -0.10 22.06
CA VAL A 111 -16.69 1.15 22.51
C VAL A 111 -17.99 0.82 23.23
N ASP A 112 -18.00 0.99 24.56
CA ASP A 112 -19.21 0.90 25.37
C ASP A 112 -20.28 1.77 24.70
N ILE A 113 -21.29 1.12 24.13
CA ILE A 113 -22.42 1.81 23.52
C ILE A 113 -23.18 2.43 24.68
N VAL A 114 -22.81 3.67 25.05
CA VAL A 114 -23.50 4.43 26.09
C VAL A 114 -24.98 4.47 25.70
N PRO A 115 -25.91 4.03 26.57
CA PRO A 115 -27.32 4.02 26.23
C PRO A 115 -27.79 5.45 25.94
N MET A 116 -27.97 5.75 24.65
CA MET A 116 -28.84 6.79 24.11
C MET A 116 -28.75 8.17 24.79
N ALA A 117 -27.60 8.82 24.75
CA ALA A 117 -27.57 10.29 24.77
C ALA A 117 -27.78 10.78 23.33
N PRO A 118 -28.75 11.67 23.04
CA PRO A 118 -29.00 12.13 21.68
C PRO A 118 -27.74 12.84 21.16
N PRO A 119 -27.07 12.33 20.14
CA PRO A 119 -25.77 12.84 19.78
C PRO A 119 -26.02 13.98 18.79
N VAL A 120 -26.07 15.22 19.29
CA VAL A 120 -25.87 16.39 18.44
C VAL A 120 -24.36 16.43 18.16
N ILE A 121 -23.93 15.64 17.17
CA ILE A 121 -22.52 15.40 16.82
C ILE A 121 -21.89 16.63 16.16
N ASP A 122 -22.68 17.62 15.74
CA ASP A 122 -22.18 18.76 14.97
C ASP A 122 -22.59 20.11 15.59
N PRO A 123 -21.63 20.94 16.06
CA PRO A 123 -21.93 22.29 16.54
C PRO A 123 -22.49 23.21 15.44
N LEU A 124 -22.35 22.88 14.16
CA LEU A 124 -22.91 23.67 13.05
C LEU A 124 -24.39 23.40 12.80
N LEU A 125 -24.93 22.26 13.26
CA LEU A 125 -26.35 21.93 13.12
C LEU A 125 -27.26 22.69 14.11
N GLN A 126 -26.68 23.33 15.14
CA GLN A 126 -27.45 24.11 16.11
C GLN A 126 -28.00 25.41 15.52
N ASN A 127 -27.25 26.05 14.61
CA ASN A 127 -27.63 27.36 14.06
C ASN A 127 -28.83 27.26 13.11
N ASN A 128 -28.96 26.18 12.34
CA ASN A 128 -30.06 26.00 11.38
C ASN A 128 -31.42 25.67 12.02
N ARG A 129 -31.45 25.34 13.32
CA ARG A 129 -32.70 24.98 14.01
C ARG A 129 -33.40 26.18 14.65
N LYS A 130 -32.72 27.32 14.79
CA LYS A 130 -33.27 28.53 15.42
C LYS A 130 -34.12 29.39 14.48
N ASP A 131 -34.02 29.14 13.17
CA ASP A 131 -34.67 29.92 12.12
C ASP A 131 -35.91 29.21 11.52
N ARG A 132 -36.54 28.31 12.28
CA ARG A 132 -37.79 27.64 11.89
C ARG A 132 -38.87 27.72 12.96
#